data_AF-A0A0B0I9N0-F1
#
_entry.id   AF-A0A0B0I9N0-F1
#
_cell.length_a   1.000
_cell.length_b   1.000
_cell.length_c   1.000
_cell.angle_alpha   90.00
_cell.angle_beta   90.00
_cell.angle_gamma   90.00
#
_symmetry.space_group_name_H-M   'P 1'
#
loop_
_entity.id
_entity.type
_entity.pdbx_description
1 polymer ?
#
loop_
_entity_poly.entity_id
_entity_poly.type
_entity_poly.pdbx_seq_one_letter_code
_entity_poly.pdbx_strand_id
1 'polypeptide(L)'
;MKKQHVSILFGTCLILASCQADSEAEIVDDIEAQQFKANQQNVVPAPPSIRDQNKQRILRNTALQSYADEAGHYISETATMLESIAPFFDRANVRVADVDHTLSKIQNIRDNSSNFIDLNRPEPFDNMHHVHVSTLMELDALERILKDMKDPVHQLQITNARVYYENAILSHKLMEREYLSVTEDFGIH
;
A
#
# COMPACT_ATOMS: atom_id res chain seq x y z
N MET A 1 58.63 28.82 8.27
CA MET A 1 58.09 29.79 7.29
C MET A 1 56.70 29.29 6.88
N LYS A 2 55.67 29.66 7.64
CA LYS A 2 54.57 30.61 7.31
C LYS A 2 53.70 30.19 6.11
N LYS A 3 52.48 29.73 6.44
CA LYS A 3 51.31 29.53 5.58
C LYS A 3 50.68 30.88 5.21
N GLN A 4 50.25 31.06 3.96
CA GLN A 4 49.26 32.06 3.49
C GLN A 4 48.56 31.44 2.28
N HIS A 5 47.29 31.03 2.33
CA HIS A 5 46.02 31.78 2.31
C HIS A 5 45.69 32.47 0.98
N VAL A 6 44.59 31.97 0.38
CA VAL A 6 43.48 32.72 -0.24
C VAL A 6 43.71 33.37 -1.60
N SER A 7 42.98 32.89 -2.61
CA SER A 7 42.32 33.72 -3.64
C SER A 7 41.14 32.96 -4.22
N ILE A 8 39.99 33.10 -3.54
CA ILE A 8 38.65 32.94 -4.12
C ILE A 8 38.37 34.21 -4.92
N LEU A 9 37.45 34.12 -5.90
CA LEU A 9 36.60 35.20 -6.42
C LEU A 9 37.03 35.81 -7.77
N PHE A 10 36.69 35.14 -8.88
CA PHE A 10 36.46 35.80 -10.17
C PHE A 10 35.39 35.02 -10.95
N GLY A 11 34.13 35.44 -10.81
CA GLY A 11 33.01 34.76 -11.47
C GLY A 11 31.63 35.37 -11.20
N THR A 12 31.54 36.67 -10.91
CA THR A 12 30.26 37.38 -10.76
C THR A 12 30.45 38.84 -11.18
N CYS A 13 30.23 39.13 -12.47
CA CYS A 13 30.12 40.49 -13.00
C CYS A 13 29.45 40.49 -14.39
N LEU A 14 28.22 39.98 -14.47
CA LEU A 14 27.40 40.10 -15.68
C LEU A 14 25.90 40.10 -15.33
N ILE A 15 25.49 41.00 -14.43
CA ILE A 15 24.08 41.38 -14.25
C ILE A 15 24.04 42.88 -13.97
N LEU A 16 24.22 43.72 -14.99
CA LEU A 16 23.83 45.14 -14.97
C LEU A 16 23.50 45.60 -16.39
N ALA A 17 22.37 45.12 -16.92
CA ALA A 17 21.70 45.72 -18.08
C ALA A 17 20.19 45.39 -18.04
N SER A 18 19.49 45.96 -17.08
CA SER A 18 18.03 46.23 -17.13
C SER A 18 17.60 47.01 -15.88
N CYS A 19 18.02 48.27 -15.78
CA CYS A 19 17.25 49.26 -15.04
C CYS A 19 16.11 49.70 -15.97
N GLN A 20 15.00 48.95 -15.97
CA GLN A 20 13.71 49.53 -16.35
C GLN A 20 13.17 50.24 -15.11
N ALA A 21 12.76 51.50 -15.33
CA ALA A 21 12.14 52.32 -14.31
C ALA A 21 10.71 51.80 -14.12
N ASP A 22 10.50 50.96 -13.11
CA ASP A 22 9.16 50.61 -12.64
C ASP A 22 8.51 51.91 -12.13
N SER A 23 7.42 52.31 -12.77
CA SER A 23 6.69 53.52 -12.37
C SER A 23 5.99 53.26 -11.04
N GLU A 24 5.90 54.27 -10.16
CA GLU A 24 5.17 54.15 -8.88
C GLU A 24 3.71 53.67 -9.07
N ALA A 25 3.11 53.90 -10.24
CA ALA A 25 1.79 53.41 -10.59
C ALA A 25 1.72 51.88 -10.72
N GLU A 26 2.79 51.25 -11.23
CA GLU A 26 2.87 49.79 -11.41
C GLU A 26 3.12 49.08 -10.06
N ILE A 27 3.85 49.73 -9.15
CA ILE A 27 4.04 49.26 -7.77
C ILE A 27 2.74 49.33 -6.97
N VAL A 28 1.93 50.39 -7.15
CA VAL A 28 0.63 50.52 -6.47
C VAL A 28 -0.37 49.49 -7.00
N ASP A 29 -0.44 49.28 -8.33
CA ASP A 29 -1.29 48.25 -8.93
C ASP A 29 -0.87 46.84 -8.49
N ASP A 30 0.43 46.55 -8.35
CA ASP A 30 0.90 45.25 -7.85
C ASP A 30 0.62 45.05 -6.35
N ILE A 31 0.67 46.12 -5.54
CA ILE A 31 0.29 46.07 -4.13
C ILE A 31 -1.22 45.86 -3.99
N GLU A 32 -2.04 46.54 -4.79
CA GLU A 32 -3.50 46.34 -4.80
C GLU A 32 -3.85 44.92 -5.29
N ALA A 33 -3.20 44.43 -6.35
CA ALA A 33 -3.40 43.08 -6.86
C ALA A 33 -2.94 41.99 -5.87
N GLN A 34 -1.85 42.23 -5.13
CA GLN A 34 -1.40 41.34 -4.06
C GLN A 34 -2.32 41.40 -2.83
N GLN A 35 -2.84 42.58 -2.46
CA GLN A 35 -3.85 42.68 -1.40
C GLN A 35 -5.16 42.02 -1.79
N PHE A 36 -5.60 42.13 -3.06
CA PHE A 36 -6.80 41.45 -3.55
C PHE A 36 -6.61 39.93 -3.54
N LYS A 37 -5.44 39.43 -3.95
CA LYS A 37 -5.10 38.00 -3.88
C LYS A 37 -4.94 37.49 -2.44
N ALA A 38 -4.31 38.26 -1.55
CA ALA A 38 -4.18 37.94 -0.14
C ALA A 38 -5.54 37.95 0.59
N ASN A 39 -6.44 38.87 0.23
CA ASN A 39 -7.81 38.92 0.76
C ASN A 39 -8.69 37.79 0.24
N GLN A 40 -8.46 37.30 -0.98
CA GLN A 40 -9.16 36.11 -1.52
C GLN A 40 -8.58 34.79 -0.99
N GLN A 41 -7.29 34.72 -0.66
CA GLN A 41 -6.65 33.53 -0.09
C GLN A 41 -6.86 33.38 1.43
N ASN A 42 -7.33 34.43 2.11
CA ASN A 42 -7.69 34.39 3.54
C ASN A 42 -9.17 34.05 3.80
N VAL A 43 -9.90 33.53 2.80
CA VAL A 43 -11.19 32.89 3.06
C VAL A 43 -10.91 31.54 3.74
N VAL A 44 -10.73 31.58 5.06
CA VAL A 44 -10.79 30.38 5.90
C VAL A 44 -12.14 29.72 5.56
N PRO A 45 -12.16 28.52 4.96
CA PRO A 45 -13.42 27.86 4.66
C PRO A 45 -14.19 27.75 5.96
N ALA A 46 -15.45 28.20 5.95
CA ALA A 46 -16.30 28.13 7.13
C ALA A 46 -16.28 26.68 7.65
N PRO A 47 -16.11 26.48 8.97
CA PRO A 47 -16.08 25.13 9.52
C PRO A 47 -17.35 24.39 9.08
N PRO A 48 -17.24 23.09 8.72
CA PRO A 48 -18.35 22.34 8.17
C PRO A 48 -19.54 22.40 9.13
N SER A 49 -20.75 22.55 8.58
CA SER A 49 -21.95 22.59 9.41
C SER A 49 -22.12 21.26 10.16
N ILE A 50 -22.81 21.26 11.31
CA ILE A 50 -23.11 20.02 12.08
C ILE A 50 -23.76 18.97 11.17
N ARG A 51 -24.60 19.40 10.22
CA ARG A 51 -25.24 18.52 9.23
C ARG A 51 -24.19 17.86 8.32
N ASP A 52 -23.22 18.62 7.84
CA ASP A 52 -22.15 18.11 6.97
C ASP A 52 -21.21 17.17 7.72
N GLN A 53 -20.87 17.50 8.97
CA GLN A 53 -20.08 16.63 9.85
C GLN A 53 -20.79 15.29 10.11
N ASN A 54 -22.10 15.33 10.42
CA ASN A 54 -22.88 14.11 10.61
C ASN A 54 -22.99 13.26 9.34
N LYS A 55 -23.18 13.91 8.18
CA LYS A 55 -23.20 13.21 6.89
C LYS A 55 -21.85 12.52 6.61
N GLN A 56 -20.74 13.22 6.84
CA GLN A 56 -19.40 12.65 6.68
C GLN A 56 -19.15 11.47 7.64
N ARG A 57 -19.62 11.57 8.89
CA ARG A 57 -19.53 10.48 9.86
C ARG A 57 -20.29 9.24 9.40
N ILE A 58 -21.52 9.40 8.91
CA ILE A 58 -22.31 8.27 8.38
C ILE A 58 -21.61 7.64 7.19
N LEU A 59 -21.15 8.44 6.22
CA LEU A 59 -20.45 7.94 5.04
C LEU A 59 -19.17 7.18 5.41
N ARG A 60 -18.39 7.70 6.37
CA ARG A 60 -17.18 7.02 6.87
C ARG A 60 -17.53 5.68 7.51
N ASN A 61 -18.56 5.64 8.34
CA ASN A 61 -18.99 4.40 8.99
C ASN A 61 -19.49 3.37 7.96
N THR A 62 -20.24 3.80 6.94
CA THR A 62 -20.68 2.91 5.87
C THR A 62 -19.50 2.38 5.06
N ALA A 63 -18.54 3.23 4.68
CA ALA A 63 -17.34 2.79 3.97
C ALA A 63 -16.49 1.82 4.80
N LEU A 64 -16.40 2.04 6.11
CA LEU A 64 -15.69 1.16 7.03
C LEU A 64 -16.36 -0.22 7.11
N GLN A 65 -17.68 -0.26 7.27
CA GLN A 65 -18.45 -1.52 7.29
C GLN A 65 -18.32 -2.26 5.96
N SER A 66 -18.55 -1.60 4.83
CA SER A 66 -18.48 -2.25 3.52
C SER A 66 -17.08 -2.79 3.24
N TYR A 67 -16.02 -2.08 3.61
CA TYR A 67 -14.66 -2.61 3.47
C TYR A 67 -14.42 -3.81 4.39
N ALA A 68 -14.93 -3.77 5.62
CA ALA A 68 -14.80 -4.88 6.56
C ALA A 68 -15.49 -6.16 6.03
N ASP A 69 -16.70 -6.03 5.48
CA ASP A 69 -17.44 -7.16 4.90
C ASP A 69 -16.63 -7.82 3.76
N GLU A 70 -16.10 -7.01 2.83
CA GLU A 70 -15.26 -7.49 1.73
C GLU A 70 -13.94 -8.09 2.22
N ALA A 71 -13.30 -7.49 3.21
CA ALA A 71 -12.06 -8.00 3.81
C ALA A 71 -12.29 -9.36 4.49
N GLY A 72 -13.39 -9.49 5.25
CA GLY A 72 -13.76 -10.75 5.91
C GLY A 72 -14.02 -11.86 4.90
N HIS A 73 -14.73 -11.55 3.81
CA HIS A 73 -14.94 -12.49 2.71
C HIS A 73 -13.60 -12.94 2.08
N TYR A 74 -12.74 -11.98 1.71
CA TYR A 74 -11.43 -12.26 1.13
C TYR A 74 -10.54 -13.13 2.03
N ILE A 75 -10.48 -12.83 3.34
CA ILE A 75 -9.72 -13.60 4.33
C ILE A 75 -10.23 -15.04 4.39
N SER A 76 -11.55 -15.24 4.42
CA SER A 76 -12.15 -16.57 4.49
C SER A 76 -11.87 -17.42 3.23
N GLU A 77 -12.00 -16.82 2.05
CA GLU A 77 -11.71 -17.50 0.79
C GLU A 77 -10.22 -17.85 0.67
N THR A 78 -9.34 -16.92 1.04
CA THR A 78 -7.90 -17.12 0.98
C THR A 78 -7.43 -18.19 1.97
N ALA A 79 -7.99 -18.23 3.18
CA ALA A 79 -7.75 -19.32 4.13
C ALA A 79 -8.10 -20.68 3.51
N THR A 80 -9.28 -20.79 2.90
CA THR A 80 -9.75 -22.03 2.26
C THR A 80 -8.80 -22.47 1.13
N MET A 81 -8.36 -21.52 0.29
CA MET A 81 -7.44 -21.81 -0.80
C MET A 81 -6.07 -22.26 -0.28
N LEU A 82 -5.52 -21.58 0.73
CA LEU A 82 -4.26 -21.94 1.36
C LEU A 82 -4.33 -23.33 2.01
N GLU A 83 -5.38 -23.63 2.78
CA GLU A 83 -5.57 -24.97 3.38
C GLU A 83 -5.62 -26.06 2.32
N SER A 84 -6.24 -25.78 1.17
CA SER A 84 -6.33 -26.72 0.07
C SER A 84 -4.98 -27.00 -0.61
N ILE A 85 -3.95 -26.20 -0.36
CA ILE A 85 -2.56 -26.43 -0.82
C ILE A 85 -1.84 -27.41 0.10
N ALA A 86 -2.16 -27.48 1.40
CA ALA A 86 -1.48 -28.33 2.38
C ALA A 86 -1.20 -29.77 1.91
N PRO A 87 -2.16 -30.49 1.27
CA PRO A 87 -1.95 -31.87 0.84
C PRO A 87 -0.82 -32.04 -0.19
N PHE A 88 -0.39 -30.99 -0.89
CA PHE A 88 0.77 -31.02 -1.78
C PHE A 88 2.04 -31.41 -1.01
N PHE A 89 2.22 -30.86 0.20
CA PHE A 89 3.44 -31.02 0.97
C PHE A 89 3.49 -32.33 1.78
N ASP A 90 2.35 -32.99 1.98
CA ASP A 90 2.26 -34.21 2.79
C ASP A 90 2.44 -35.50 1.98
N ARG A 91 2.52 -35.39 0.64
CA ARG A 91 2.71 -36.53 -0.27
C ARG A 91 4.18 -36.90 -0.40
N ALA A 92 4.47 -38.20 -0.35
CA ALA A 92 5.83 -38.73 -0.53
C ALA A 92 6.33 -38.66 -1.99
N ASN A 93 5.41 -38.64 -2.97
CA ASN A 93 5.73 -38.61 -4.40
C ASN A 93 4.90 -37.52 -5.08
N VAL A 94 5.50 -36.34 -5.25
CA VAL A 94 4.90 -35.20 -5.96
C VAL A 94 5.18 -35.32 -7.45
N ARG A 95 4.14 -35.17 -8.28
CA ARG A 95 4.25 -35.15 -9.74
C ARG A 95 4.16 -33.71 -10.26
N VAL A 96 4.61 -33.47 -11.48
CA VAL A 96 4.46 -32.17 -12.16
C VAL A 96 3.00 -31.68 -12.15
N ALA A 97 2.04 -32.56 -12.38
CA ALA A 97 0.61 -32.20 -12.30
C ALA A 97 0.17 -31.68 -10.92
N ASP A 98 0.79 -32.14 -9.84
CA ASP A 98 0.51 -31.63 -8.49
C ASP A 98 1.10 -30.22 -8.30
N VAL A 99 2.26 -29.95 -8.93
CA VAL A 99 2.89 -28.62 -8.96
C VAL A 99 2.01 -27.65 -9.73
N ASP A 100 1.56 -28.01 -10.93
CA ASP A 100 0.68 -27.18 -11.77
C ASP A 100 -0.65 -26.85 -11.07
N HIS A 101 -1.25 -27.85 -10.42
CA HIS A 101 -2.46 -27.65 -9.63
C HIS A 101 -2.24 -26.73 -8.41
N THR A 102 -1.06 -26.77 -7.80
CA THR A 102 -0.72 -25.87 -6.70
C THR A 102 -0.48 -24.44 -7.22
N LEU A 103 0.22 -24.30 -8.34
CA LEU A 103 0.42 -23.02 -9.03
C LEU A 103 -0.91 -22.37 -9.41
N SER A 104 -1.89 -23.13 -9.91
CA SER A 104 -3.21 -22.57 -10.24
C SER A 104 -3.94 -22.02 -9.01
N LYS A 105 -3.77 -22.65 -7.84
CA LYS A 105 -4.37 -22.15 -6.59
C LYS A 105 -3.72 -20.86 -6.13
N ILE A 106 -2.39 -20.77 -6.22
CA ILE A 106 -1.66 -19.53 -5.91
C ILE A 106 -2.09 -18.42 -6.84
N GLN A 107 -2.25 -18.70 -8.14
CA GLN A 107 -2.75 -17.72 -9.10
C GLN A 107 -4.15 -17.22 -8.74
N ASN A 108 -5.08 -18.12 -8.36
CA ASN A 108 -6.42 -17.72 -7.95
C ASN A 108 -6.39 -16.78 -6.72
N ILE A 109 -5.54 -17.06 -5.74
CA ILE A 109 -5.36 -16.15 -4.59
C ILE A 109 -4.89 -14.77 -5.06
N ARG A 110 -3.94 -14.71 -6.00
CA ARG A 110 -3.44 -13.44 -6.54
C ARG A 110 -4.48 -12.65 -7.33
N ASP A 111 -5.30 -13.35 -8.12
CA ASP A 111 -6.36 -12.73 -8.89
C ASP A 111 -7.42 -12.13 -7.95
N ASN A 112 -7.82 -12.87 -6.91
CA ASN A 112 -8.73 -12.38 -5.88
C ASN A 112 -8.11 -11.19 -5.11
N SER A 113 -6.82 -11.28 -4.79
CA SER A 113 -6.07 -10.22 -4.10
C SER A 113 -6.02 -8.92 -4.90
N SER A 114 -5.87 -9.01 -6.23
CA SER A 114 -5.84 -7.83 -7.09
C SER A 114 -7.15 -7.05 -7.01
N ASN A 115 -8.29 -7.74 -7.06
CA ASN A 115 -9.61 -7.13 -6.89
C ASN A 115 -9.78 -6.51 -5.49
N PHE A 116 -9.23 -7.16 -4.46
CA PHE A 116 -9.32 -6.68 -3.08
C PHE A 116 -8.45 -5.44 -2.81
N ILE A 117 -7.24 -5.38 -3.38
CA ILE A 117 -6.31 -4.24 -3.22
C ILE A 117 -6.87 -2.96 -3.85
N ASP A 118 -7.66 -3.09 -4.93
CA ASP A 118 -8.26 -1.96 -5.63
C ASP A 118 -9.42 -1.31 -4.87
N LEU A 119 -9.86 -1.91 -3.75
CA LEU A 119 -10.87 -1.31 -2.88
C LEU A 119 -10.31 -0.07 -2.17
N ASN A 120 -11.17 0.93 -1.99
CA ASN A 120 -10.84 2.12 -1.20
C ASN A 120 -10.70 1.75 0.28
N ARG A 121 -9.46 1.54 0.72
CA ARG A 121 -9.12 1.15 2.08
C ARG A 121 -9.32 2.28 3.10
N PRO A 122 -10.11 2.06 4.16
CA PRO A 122 -10.13 2.94 5.33
C PRO A 122 -8.83 2.83 6.15
N GLU A 123 -8.36 3.96 6.68
CA GLU A 123 -7.14 4.05 7.53
C GLU A 123 -7.04 2.99 8.64
N PRO A 124 -8.12 2.61 9.37
CA PRO A 124 -8.01 1.57 10.40
C PRO A 124 -7.47 0.22 9.89
N PHE A 125 -7.62 -0.08 8.60
CA PHE A 125 -7.18 -1.35 7.99
C PHE A 125 -5.76 -1.30 7.42
N ASP A 126 -4.99 -0.22 7.62
CA ASP A 126 -3.62 -0.09 7.09
C ASP A 126 -2.68 -1.21 7.59
N ASN A 127 -2.75 -1.58 8.87
CA ASN A 127 -1.93 -2.66 9.42
C ASN A 127 -2.28 -4.02 8.81
N MET A 128 -3.58 -4.33 8.70
CA MET A 128 -4.06 -5.53 8.02
C MET A 128 -3.53 -5.58 6.58
N HIS A 129 -3.56 -4.45 5.86
CA HIS A 129 -3.02 -4.37 4.50
C HIS A 129 -1.51 -4.61 4.44
N HIS A 130 -0.71 -4.09 5.38
CA HIS A 130 0.72 -4.39 5.43
C HIS A 130 0.98 -5.89 5.59
N VAL A 131 0.21 -6.57 6.42
CA VAL A 131 0.32 -8.03 6.59
C VAL A 131 -0.17 -8.78 5.35
N HIS A 132 -1.22 -8.28 4.69
CA HIS A 132 -1.67 -8.81 3.40
C HIS A 132 -0.55 -8.80 2.36
N VAL A 133 0.16 -7.67 2.21
CA VAL A 133 1.31 -7.56 1.30
C VAL A 133 2.40 -8.58 1.64
N SER A 134 2.74 -8.77 2.91
CA SER A 134 3.69 -9.80 3.33
C SER A 134 3.23 -11.21 2.94
N THR A 135 1.93 -11.51 3.08
CA THR A 135 1.34 -12.79 2.65
C THR A 135 1.55 -13.02 1.15
N LEU A 136 1.33 -11.99 0.32
CA LEU A 136 1.54 -12.07 -1.13
C LEU A 136 3.02 -12.26 -1.50
N MET A 137 3.93 -11.63 -0.76
CA MET A 137 5.37 -11.81 -0.98
C MET A 137 5.82 -13.26 -0.72
N GLU A 138 5.29 -13.89 0.32
CA GLU A 138 5.56 -15.32 0.60
C GLU A 138 4.96 -16.23 -0.48
N LEU A 139 3.77 -15.90 -0.98
CA LEU A 139 3.16 -16.61 -2.11
C LEU A 139 3.93 -16.45 -3.42
N ASP A 140 4.46 -15.26 -3.71
CA ASP A 140 5.32 -15.01 -4.85
C ASP A 140 6.62 -15.82 -4.76
N ALA A 141 7.20 -15.94 -3.57
CA ALA A 141 8.40 -16.73 -3.34
C ALA A 141 8.11 -18.24 -3.50
N LEU A 142 6.99 -18.71 -2.96
CA LEU A 142 6.50 -20.07 -3.15
C LEU A 142 6.30 -20.38 -4.65
N GLU A 143 5.63 -19.49 -5.38
CA GLU A 143 5.36 -19.64 -6.81
C GLU A 143 6.66 -19.79 -7.62
N ARG A 144 7.67 -18.96 -7.34
CA ARG A 144 8.99 -19.05 -8.01
C ARG A 144 9.62 -20.42 -7.80
N ILE A 145 9.64 -20.91 -6.57
CA ILE A 145 10.23 -22.22 -6.26
C ILE A 145 9.48 -23.34 -6.95
N LEU A 146 8.15 -23.29 -6.96
CA LEU A 146 7.31 -24.27 -7.65
C LEU A 146 7.58 -24.28 -9.16
N LYS A 147 7.70 -23.10 -9.80
CA LYS A 147 8.03 -22.98 -11.23
C LYS A 147 9.43 -23.51 -11.57
N ASP A 148 10.37 -23.41 -10.64
CA ASP A 148 11.74 -23.88 -10.82
C ASP A 148 11.88 -25.40 -10.58
N MET A 149 10.82 -26.08 -10.13
CA MET A 149 10.86 -27.51 -9.87
C MET A 149 11.07 -28.33 -11.14
N LYS A 150 12.03 -29.26 -11.08
CA LYS A 150 12.33 -30.18 -12.18
C LYS A 150 11.73 -31.56 -11.95
N ASP A 151 11.34 -32.22 -13.03
CA ASP A 151 10.92 -33.62 -13.04
C ASP A 151 12.14 -34.56 -13.14
N PRO A 152 12.33 -35.55 -12.24
CA PRO A 152 11.51 -35.85 -11.07
C PRO A 152 11.71 -34.84 -9.92
N VAL A 153 10.59 -34.49 -9.26
CA VAL A 153 10.59 -33.53 -8.15
C VAL A 153 11.36 -34.13 -6.97
N HIS A 154 12.47 -33.48 -6.62
CA HIS A 154 13.31 -33.91 -5.50
C HIS A 154 12.74 -33.44 -4.16
N GLN A 155 12.80 -34.26 -3.11
CA GLN A 155 12.23 -33.94 -1.80
C GLN A 155 12.73 -32.62 -1.21
N LEU A 156 14.02 -32.30 -1.40
CA LEU A 156 14.58 -31.01 -0.95
C LEU A 156 13.87 -29.79 -1.58
N GLN A 157 13.40 -29.89 -2.81
CA GLN A 157 12.66 -28.80 -3.46
C GLN A 157 11.30 -28.60 -2.77
N ILE A 158 10.63 -29.71 -2.40
CA ILE A 158 9.36 -29.69 -1.65
C ILE A 158 9.57 -29.09 -0.26
N THR A 159 10.63 -29.50 0.46
CA THR A 159 10.98 -28.94 1.77
C THR A 159 11.25 -27.44 1.69
N ASN A 160 11.98 -26.98 0.67
CA ASN A 160 12.25 -25.55 0.49
C ASN A 160 10.96 -24.78 0.18
N ALA A 161 10.09 -25.29 -0.69
CA ALA A 161 8.80 -24.67 -0.98
C ALA A 161 7.89 -24.61 0.25
N ARG A 162 7.92 -25.66 1.10
CA ARG A 162 7.10 -25.75 2.32
C ARG A 162 7.33 -24.56 3.26
N VAL A 163 8.56 -24.07 3.38
CA VAL A 163 8.88 -22.91 4.24
C VAL A 163 8.07 -21.68 3.85
N TYR A 164 8.00 -21.37 2.55
CA TYR A 164 7.26 -20.20 2.06
C TYR A 164 5.75 -20.39 2.18
N TYR A 165 5.26 -21.61 1.97
CA TYR A 165 3.87 -21.94 2.25
C TYR A 165 3.50 -21.74 3.72
N GLU A 166 4.33 -22.23 4.64
CA GLU A 166 4.11 -22.08 6.08
C GLU A 166 4.19 -20.60 6.52
N ASN A 167 5.11 -19.82 5.94
CA ASN A 167 5.17 -18.37 6.16
C ASN A 167 3.94 -17.63 5.62
N ALA A 168 3.42 -18.03 4.45
CA ALA A 168 2.19 -17.47 3.90
C ALA A 168 1.00 -17.77 4.81
N ILE A 169 0.87 -19.00 5.35
CA ILE A 169 -0.16 -19.37 6.33
C ILE A 169 -0.03 -18.51 7.60
N LEU A 170 1.18 -18.34 8.12
CA LEU A 170 1.41 -17.54 9.32
C LEU A 170 1.03 -16.08 9.09
N SER A 171 1.45 -15.51 7.97
CA SER A 171 1.12 -14.13 7.59
C SER A 171 -0.38 -13.96 7.39
N HIS A 172 -1.05 -14.92 6.76
CA HIS A 172 -2.51 -14.91 6.62
C HIS A 172 -3.24 -14.92 7.97
N LYS A 173 -2.78 -15.72 8.93
CA LYS A 173 -3.35 -15.72 10.29
C LYS A 173 -3.12 -14.41 11.03
N LEU A 174 -1.98 -13.77 10.80
CA LEU A 174 -1.72 -12.42 11.33
C LEU A 174 -2.68 -11.41 10.69
N MET A 175 -2.93 -11.50 9.38
CA MET A 175 -3.89 -10.65 8.68
C MET A 175 -5.30 -10.80 9.26
N GLU A 176 -5.76 -12.04 9.49
CA GLU A 176 -7.04 -12.33 10.15
C GLU A 176 -7.10 -11.71 11.56
N ARG A 177 -6.02 -11.79 12.33
CA ARG A 177 -5.97 -11.18 13.67
C ARG A 177 -6.08 -9.66 13.61
N GLU A 178 -5.36 -8.99 12.71
CA GLU A 178 -5.46 -7.54 12.54
C GLU A 178 -6.87 -7.13 12.09
N TYR A 179 -7.48 -7.91 11.18
CA TYR A 179 -8.88 -7.72 10.79
C TYR A 179 -9.82 -7.78 12.00
N LEU A 180 -9.71 -8.85 12.80
CA LEU A 180 -10.56 -9.04 13.99
C LEU A 180 -10.39 -7.91 14.99
N SER A 181 -9.15 -7.46 15.23
CA SER A 181 -8.86 -6.31 16.11
C SER A 181 -9.59 -5.05 15.63
N VAL A 182 -9.52 -4.74 14.33
CA VAL A 182 -10.21 -3.56 13.77
C VAL A 182 -11.71 -3.70 13.89
N THR A 183 -12.28 -4.87 13.58
CA THR A 183 -13.73 -5.06 13.70
C THR A 183 -14.21 -4.95 15.15
N GLU A 184 -13.43 -5.43 16.12
CA GLU A 184 -13.75 -5.32 17.54
C GLU A 184 -13.69 -3.85 18.00
N ASP A 185 -12.60 -3.14 17.70
CA ASP A 185 -12.39 -1.75 18.11
C ASP A 185 -13.48 -0.80 17.58
N PHE A 186 -14.05 -1.11 16.42
CA PHE A 186 -15.06 -0.30 15.76
C PHE A 186 -16.49 -0.85 15.89
N GLY A 187 -16.69 -1.99 16.57
CA GLY A 187 -18.01 -2.59 16.81
C GLY A 187 -18.69 -3.07 15.52
N ILE A 188 -17.91 -3.65 14.61
CA ILE A 188 -18.34 -4.24 13.34
C ILE A 188 -18.64 -5.73 13.58
N HIS A 189 -19.81 -6.21 13.18
CA HIS A 189 -20.30 -7.58 13.43
C HIS A 189 -20.88 -8.21 12.18
#